data_AF-A0A917GXM8-F1
#
_entry.id   AF-A0A917GXM8-F1
#
_cell.length_a   1.000
_cell.length_b   1.000
_cell.length_c   1.000
_cell.angle_alpha   90.00
_cell.angle_beta   90.00
_cell.angle_gamma   90.00
#
_symmetry.space_group_name_H-M   'P 1'
#
loop_
_entity.id
_entity.type
_entity.pdbx_description
1 polymer ?
#
loop_
_entity_poly.entity_id
_entity_poly.type
_entity_poly.pdbx_seq_one_letter_code
_entity_poly.pdbx_strand_id
1 'polypeptide(L)'
;MKYWILTLTMLIFGCKNNQEKQPTLELADPILIECDSMYEKAEADYKNGIKEYTIMGLVYATELEMYYSDFMKRNYNITMRVNCVPNYPQSCYEESMNYEIEEEYGEDFMKLTREKAEMEFNEQRK
;
A
#
# COMPACT_ATOMS: atom_id res chain seq x y z
N MET A 1 -77.70 -7.34 -8.96
CA MET A 1 -77.34 -6.93 -10.34
C MET A 1 -76.02 -6.16 -10.23
N LYS A 2 -74.92 -6.56 -10.91
CA LYS A 2 -74.50 -6.05 -12.24
C LYS A 2 -74.46 -4.50 -12.25
N TYR A 3 -73.38 -3.77 -12.55
CA TYR A 3 -71.96 -4.03 -12.88
C TYR A 3 -71.12 -2.86 -12.25
N TRP A 4 -69.78 -2.75 -12.23
CA TRP A 4 -68.65 -3.56 -12.74
C TRP A 4 -67.36 -3.26 -11.91
N ILE A 5 -66.18 -3.68 -12.38
CA ILE A 5 -64.85 -3.20 -11.91
C ILE A 5 -64.33 -2.17 -12.92
N LEU A 6 -63.72 -1.07 -12.46
CA LEU A 6 -62.92 -0.19 -13.33
C LEU A 6 -61.75 0.46 -12.57
N THR A 7 -60.74 -0.37 -12.31
CA THR A 7 -59.37 0.09 -12.07
C THR A 7 -58.83 0.73 -13.36
N LEU A 8 -58.46 2.01 -13.32
CA LEU A 8 -57.61 2.62 -14.34
C LEU A 8 -56.29 3.06 -13.70
N THR A 9 -55.39 2.09 -13.55
CA THR A 9 -53.98 2.32 -13.21
C THR A 9 -53.37 3.24 -14.26
N MET A 10 -52.86 4.41 -13.87
CA MET A 10 -51.97 5.17 -14.73
C MET A 10 -50.71 4.34 -14.99
N LEU A 11 -50.57 3.89 -16.25
CA LEU A 11 -49.33 3.36 -16.78
C LEU A 11 -48.27 4.45 -16.70
N ILE A 12 -47.44 4.40 -15.66
CA ILE A 12 -46.16 5.11 -15.68
C ILE A 12 -45.36 4.46 -16.81
N PHE A 13 -45.25 5.16 -17.94
CA PHE A 13 -44.35 4.79 -19.01
C PHE A 13 -42.93 4.82 -18.43
N GLY A 14 -42.46 3.65 -17.99
CA GLY A 14 -41.07 3.45 -17.67
C GLY A 14 -40.28 3.67 -18.94
N CYS A 15 -39.65 4.83 -19.06
CA CYS A 15 -38.56 5.02 -20.01
C CYS A 15 -37.53 3.94 -19.70
N LYS A 16 -37.52 2.87 -20.52
CA LYS A 16 -36.34 2.03 -20.66
C LYS A 16 -35.27 2.92 -21.27
N ASN A 17 -34.59 3.64 -20.39
CA ASN A 17 -33.31 4.21 -20.68
C ASN A 17 -32.38 3.01 -20.85
N ASN A 18 -32.34 2.46 -22.06
CA ASN A 18 -31.14 1.81 -22.56
C ASN A 18 -30.09 2.92 -22.67
N GLN A 19 -29.59 3.37 -21.52
CA GLN A 19 -28.16 3.55 -21.40
C GLN A 19 -27.61 2.20 -21.83
N GLU A 20 -27.05 2.16 -23.04
CA GLU A 20 -25.90 1.31 -23.28
C GLU A 20 -25.05 1.47 -22.03
N LYS A 21 -24.81 0.36 -21.30
CA LYS A 21 -23.72 0.37 -20.34
C LYS A 21 -22.55 0.92 -21.13
N GLN A 22 -22.04 2.10 -20.75
CA GLN A 22 -20.67 2.45 -21.10
C GLN A 22 -19.88 1.19 -20.83
N PRO A 23 -19.04 0.72 -21.77
CA PRO A 23 -18.20 -0.44 -21.50
C PRO A 23 -17.47 -0.10 -20.22
N THR A 24 -17.88 -0.73 -19.13
CA THR A 24 -17.16 -0.65 -17.88
C THR A 24 -15.85 -1.27 -18.25
N LEU A 25 -14.85 -0.40 -18.35
CA LEU A 25 -13.46 -0.78 -18.45
C LEU A 25 -13.13 -1.37 -17.07
N GLU A 26 -13.71 -2.54 -16.81
CA GLU A 26 -13.14 -3.53 -15.90
C GLU A 26 -11.80 -3.83 -16.53
N LEU A 27 -10.84 -2.98 -16.18
CA LEU A 27 -9.45 -3.09 -16.55
C LEU A 27 -8.88 -4.21 -15.66
N ALA A 28 -9.41 -5.41 -15.89
CA ALA A 28 -8.90 -6.68 -15.39
C ALA A 28 -7.60 -7.01 -16.12
N ASP A 29 -6.68 -6.05 -16.13
CA ASP A 29 -5.29 -6.25 -16.41
C ASP A 29 -4.77 -7.17 -15.29
N PRO A 30 -4.26 -8.37 -15.61
CA PRO A 30 -3.77 -9.30 -14.59
C PRO A 30 -2.73 -8.66 -13.66
N ILE A 31 -1.99 -7.66 -14.16
CA ILE A 31 -0.96 -6.94 -13.41
C ILE A 31 -1.56 -6.10 -12.26
N LEU A 32 -2.74 -5.50 -12.46
CA LEU A 32 -3.41 -4.71 -11.41
C LEU A 32 -4.00 -5.63 -10.33
N ILE A 33 -4.63 -6.74 -10.74
CA ILE A 33 -5.17 -7.77 -9.84
C ILE A 33 -4.04 -8.38 -8.97
N GLU A 34 -2.85 -8.57 -9.55
CA GLU A 34 -1.68 -9.04 -8.81
C GLU A 34 -1.22 -8.01 -7.76
N CYS A 35 -1.28 -6.70 -8.06
CA CYS A 35 -0.97 -5.65 -7.09
C CYS A 35 -2.00 -5.54 -5.95
N ASP A 36 -3.30 -5.65 -6.22
CA ASP A 36 -4.33 -5.67 -5.16
C ASP A 36 -4.05 -6.78 -4.13
N SER A 37 -3.71 -7.99 -4.61
CA SER A 37 -3.27 -9.13 -3.79
C SER A 37 -1.98 -8.85 -3.00
N MET A 38 -1.04 -8.11 -3.58
CA MET A 38 0.21 -7.72 -2.91
C MET A 38 -0.01 -6.65 -1.83
N TYR A 39 -0.96 -5.72 -2.01
CA TYR A 39 -1.38 -4.77 -0.98
C TYR A 39 -2.05 -5.49 0.20
N GLU A 40 -3.05 -6.36 -0.07
CA GLU A 40 -3.71 -7.17 0.98
C GLU A 40 -2.70 -8.02 1.77
N LYS A 41 -1.69 -8.57 1.09
CA LYS A 41 -0.60 -9.32 1.72
C LYS A 41 0.29 -8.42 2.58
N ALA A 42 0.69 -7.24 2.10
CA ALA A 42 1.52 -6.30 2.87
C ALA A 42 0.82 -5.87 4.17
N GLU A 43 -0.45 -5.47 4.09
CA GLU A 43 -1.29 -5.19 5.26
C GLU A 43 -1.35 -6.37 6.24
N ALA A 44 -1.57 -7.59 5.74
CA ALA A 44 -1.66 -8.79 6.57
C ALA A 44 -0.33 -9.15 7.24
N ASP A 45 0.78 -9.10 6.50
CA ASP A 45 2.12 -9.34 7.02
C ASP A 45 2.49 -8.28 8.10
N TYR A 46 2.14 -7.01 7.86
CA TYR A 46 2.32 -5.92 8.83
C TYR A 46 1.50 -6.14 10.12
N LYS A 47 0.22 -6.49 10.00
CA LYS A 47 -0.66 -6.86 11.13
C LYS A 47 -0.16 -8.09 11.90
N ASN A 48 0.60 -8.97 11.25
CA ASN A 48 1.29 -10.11 11.85
C ASN A 48 2.67 -9.75 12.46
N GLY A 49 3.09 -8.48 12.43
CA GLY A 49 4.33 -7.99 13.02
C GLY A 49 5.57 -8.06 12.12
N ILE A 50 5.40 -8.36 10.83
CA ILE A 50 6.46 -8.26 9.82
C ILE A 50 6.56 -6.80 9.38
N LYS A 51 7.68 -6.15 9.67
CA LYS A 51 7.94 -4.77 9.24
C LYS A 51 9.19 -4.74 8.38
N GLU A 52 9.03 -4.60 7.06
CA GLU A 52 10.14 -4.53 6.10
C GLU A 52 10.09 -3.20 5.35
N TYR A 53 11.03 -2.29 5.63
CA TYR A 53 11.07 -1.01 4.93
C TYR A 53 12.03 -1.09 3.75
N THR A 54 11.51 -0.92 2.53
CA THR A 54 12.29 -1.01 1.29
C THR A 54 12.71 0.36 0.79
N ILE A 55 14.03 0.56 0.64
CA ILE A 55 14.59 1.69 -0.09
C ILE A 55 14.72 1.31 -1.57
N MET A 56 14.01 2.04 -2.43
CA MET A 56 14.13 1.90 -3.88
C MET A 56 15.37 2.62 -4.41
N GLY A 57 16.23 1.90 -5.14
CA GLY A 57 17.41 2.44 -5.80
C GLY A 57 18.73 1.79 -5.37
N LEU A 58 19.85 2.46 -5.69
CA LEU A 58 21.20 2.02 -5.36
C LEU A 58 21.63 2.58 -4.00
N VAL A 59 21.82 1.70 -3.02
CA VAL A 59 22.38 2.04 -1.70
C VAL A 59 23.76 1.39 -1.56
N TYR A 60 24.78 2.16 -1.20
CA TYR A 60 26.11 1.65 -0.92
C TYR A 60 26.19 1.17 0.54
N ALA A 61 26.61 -0.07 0.76
CA ALA A 61 26.78 -0.64 2.11
C ALA A 61 27.99 -0.03 2.85
N THR A 62 27.85 1.21 3.31
CA THR A 62 28.83 1.88 4.18
C THR A 62 28.67 1.43 5.64
N GLU A 63 29.65 1.72 6.49
CA GLU A 63 29.53 1.51 7.94
C GLU A 63 28.30 2.19 8.54
N LEU A 64 27.93 3.38 8.04
CA LEU A 64 26.75 4.12 8.47
C LEU A 64 25.45 3.44 8.01
N GLU A 65 25.37 2.92 6.79
CA GLU A 65 24.16 2.20 6.33
C GLU A 65 23.96 0.88 7.09
N MET A 66 25.04 0.16 7.37
CA MET A 66 24.98 -1.06 8.19
C MET A 66 24.52 -0.74 9.61
N TYR A 67 25.10 0.30 10.23
CA TYR A 67 24.68 0.78 11.55
C TYR A 67 23.21 1.23 11.55
N TYR A 68 22.78 1.96 10.52
CA TYR A 68 21.40 2.43 10.40
C TYR A 68 20.41 1.26 10.27
N SER A 69 20.72 0.25 9.47
CA SER A 69 19.92 -0.99 9.38
C SER A 69 19.78 -1.69 10.74
N ASP A 70 20.89 -1.86 11.47
CA ASP A 70 20.89 -2.45 12.82
C ASP A 70 20.19 -1.56 13.86
N PHE A 71 20.21 -0.23 13.67
CA PHE A 71 19.49 0.73 14.49
C PHE A 71 17.98 0.60 14.28
N MET A 72 17.52 0.55 13.04
CA MET A 72 16.12 0.30 12.67
C MET A 72 15.63 -1.03 13.27
N LYS A 73 16.43 -2.08 13.17
CA LYS A 73 16.06 -3.40 13.67
C LYS A 73 15.97 -3.46 15.19
N ARG A 74 16.93 -2.86 15.93
CA ARG A 74 16.90 -2.86 17.41
C ARG A 74 15.82 -1.98 18.01
N ASN A 75 15.58 -0.80 17.44
CA ASN A 75 14.70 0.20 18.06
C ASN A 75 13.23 0.07 17.63
N TYR A 76 12.96 -0.44 16.41
CA TYR A 76 11.60 -0.47 15.83
C TYR A 76 11.19 -1.84 15.30
N ASN A 77 12.05 -2.86 15.41
CA ASN A 77 11.89 -4.19 14.79
C ASN A 77 11.80 -4.16 13.25
N ILE A 78 12.11 -3.04 12.60
CA ILE A 78 12.06 -2.88 11.15
C ILE A 78 13.28 -3.53 10.49
N THR A 79 13.05 -4.38 9.50
CA THR A 79 14.10 -4.93 8.64
C THR A 79 14.27 -4.03 7.42
N MET A 80 15.44 -3.43 7.23
CA MET A 80 15.71 -2.65 6.02
C MET A 80 15.92 -3.56 4.81
N ARG A 81 15.29 -3.22 3.70
CA ARG A 81 15.48 -3.84 2.38
C ARG A 81 15.98 -2.78 1.38
N VAL A 82 16.70 -3.23 0.36
CA VAL A 82 17.13 -2.39 -0.76
C VAL A 82 16.74 -3.11 -2.04
N ASN A 83 15.97 -2.46 -2.89
CA ASN A 83 15.58 -2.99 -4.18
C ASN A 83 16.01 -2.03 -5.29
N CYS A 84 16.87 -2.50 -6.20
CA CYS A 84 17.40 -1.73 -7.32
C CYS A 84 16.86 -2.17 -8.69
N VAL A 85 15.97 -3.17 -8.74
CA VAL A 85 15.37 -3.70 -9.96
C VAL A 85 13.84 -3.63 -9.83
N PRO A 86 13.16 -2.76 -10.58
CA PRO A 86 11.71 -2.64 -10.48
C PRO A 86 11.03 -3.94 -10.94
N ASN A 87 10.16 -4.47 -10.09
CA ASN A 87 9.32 -5.64 -10.35
C ASN A 87 7.92 -5.29 -9.83
N TYR A 88 6.95 -5.13 -10.74
CA TYR A 88 5.74 -4.37 -10.44
C TYR A 88 4.89 -4.95 -9.27
N PRO A 89 4.54 -6.25 -9.23
CA PRO A 89 3.91 -6.85 -8.04
C PRO A 89 4.71 -6.67 -6.75
N GLN A 90 6.03 -6.85 -6.81
CA GLN A 90 6.90 -6.71 -5.64
C GLN A 90 6.94 -5.25 -5.15
N SER A 91 6.97 -4.27 -6.06
CA SER A 91 6.91 -2.85 -5.72
C SER A 91 5.56 -2.47 -5.10
N CYS A 92 4.44 -3.07 -5.52
CA CYS A 92 3.15 -2.89 -4.85
C CYS A 92 3.18 -3.38 -3.38
N TYR A 93 3.78 -4.55 -3.10
CA TYR A 93 3.99 -5.01 -1.72
C TYR A 93 4.92 -4.07 -0.93
N GLU A 94 6.01 -3.62 -1.54
CA GLU A 94 7.01 -2.73 -0.92
C GLU A 94 6.44 -1.34 -0.59
N GLU A 95 5.66 -0.75 -1.49
CA GLU A 95 4.99 0.54 -1.30
C GLU A 95 3.94 0.48 -0.18
N SER A 96 3.11 -0.56 -0.15
CA SER A 96 2.10 -0.74 0.92
C SER A 96 2.73 -1.05 2.28
N MET A 97 3.78 -1.88 2.34
CA MET A 97 4.49 -2.14 3.59
C MET A 97 5.21 -0.88 4.12
N ASN A 98 5.82 -0.07 3.24
CA ASN A 98 6.37 1.22 3.63
C ASN A 98 5.28 2.17 4.16
N TYR A 99 4.12 2.23 3.48
CA TYR A 99 2.99 3.05 3.90
C TYR A 99 2.47 2.68 5.30
N GLU A 100 2.25 1.40 5.60
CA GLU A 100 1.80 0.96 6.94
C GLU A 100 2.80 1.35 8.06
N ILE A 101 4.11 1.35 7.75
CA ILE A 101 5.18 1.78 8.68
C ILE A 101 5.17 3.31 8.84
N GLU A 102 4.99 4.07 7.77
CA GLU A 102 4.95 5.54 7.79
C GLU A 102 3.67 6.09 8.43
N GLU A 103 2.53 5.38 8.31
CA GLU A 103 1.28 5.72 9.00
C GLU A 103 1.40 5.50 10.53
N GLU A 104 2.15 4.48 10.98
CA GLU A 104 2.39 4.23 12.42
C GLU A 104 3.36 5.24 13.05
N TYR A 105 4.46 5.57 12.36
CA TYR A 105 5.57 6.36 12.92
C TYR A 105 5.62 7.82 12.43
N GLY A 106 4.85 8.18 11.40
CA GLY A 106 4.79 9.50 10.76
C GLY A 106 5.69 9.64 9.52
N GLU A 107 5.26 10.48 8.56
CA GLU A 107 5.92 10.71 7.26
C GLU A 107 7.45 11.02 7.35
N ASP A 108 7.87 11.81 8.35
CA ASP A 108 9.27 12.19 8.57
C ASP A 108 10.12 11.09 9.27
N PHE A 109 9.52 9.96 9.65
CA PHE A 109 10.14 8.93 10.50
C PHE A 109 11.50 8.46 10.00
N MET A 110 11.61 8.14 8.72
CA MET A 110 12.83 7.60 8.13
C MET A 110 13.98 8.60 8.15
N LYS A 111 13.68 9.89 7.95
CA LYS A 111 14.67 10.97 8.00
C LYS A 111 15.15 11.19 9.43
N LEU A 112 14.23 11.41 10.37
CA LEU A 112 14.56 11.69 11.78
C LEU A 112 15.31 10.53 12.42
N THR A 113 14.94 9.29 12.07
CA THR A 113 15.58 8.09 12.60
C THR A 113 16.98 7.88 12.03
N ARG A 114 17.20 8.23 10.75
CA ARG A 114 18.52 8.25 10.13
C ARG A 114 19.44 9.31 10.75
N GLU A 115 18.94 10.53 10.94
CA GLU A 115 19.67 11.63 11.61
C GLU A 115 20.08 11.21 13.03
N LYS A 116 19.18 10.55 13.78
CA LYS A 116 19.49 10.00 15.11
C LYS A 116 20.56 8.91 15.07
N ALA A 117 20.44 7.94 14.15
CA ALA A 117 21.43 6.87 14.01
C ALA A 117 22.82 7.42 13.62
N GLU A 118 22.87 8.45 12.78
CA GLU A 118 24.12 9.12 12.41
C GLU A 118 24.76 9.85 13.59
N MET A 119 23.97 10.51 14.46
CA MET A 119 24.49 11.12 15.69
C MET A 119 25.10 10.06 16.62
N GLU A 120 24.38 8.97 16.91
CA GLU A 120 24.87 7.90 17.79
C GLU A 120 26.12 7.19 17.21
N PHE A 121 26.15 6.94 15.90
CA PHE A 121 27.32 6.38 15.21
C PHE A 121 28.56 7.29 15.32
N ASN A 122 28.37 8.60 15.15
CA ASN A 122 29.45 9.58 15.23
C ASN A 122 29.95 9.81 16.68
N GLU A 123 29.11 9.59 17.69
CA GLU A 123 29.52 9.65 19.10
C GLU A 123 30.38 8.45 19.50
N GLN A 124 30.09 7.24 18.99
CA GLN A 124 30.88 6.02 19.26
C GLN A 124 32.29 6.05 18.67
N ARG A 125 32.61 7.04 17.83
CA ARG A 125 33.89 7.18 17.11
C ARG A 125 34.78 8.32 17.60
N LYS A 126 34.39 9.00 18.68
CA LYS A 126 35.14 10.09 19.33
C LYS A 126 35.97 9.57 20.51
#